data_AF-A0A952E7Y8-F1
#
_entry.id   AF-A0A952E7Y8-F1
#
_cell.length_a   1.000
_cell.length_b   1.000
_cell.length_c   1.000
_cell.angle_alpha   90.00
_cell.angle_beta   90.00
_cell.angle_gamma   90.00
#
_symmetry.space_group_name_H-M   'P 1'
#
loop_
_entity.id
_entity.type
_entity.pdbx_description
1 polymer ?
#
loop_
_entity_poly.entity_id
_entity_poly.type
_entity_poly.pdbx_seq_one_letter_code
_entity_poly.pdbx_strand_id
1 'polypeptide(L)'
;MVERALNRQKAVRVCRQYRTNKNWMVIDYPGYLMKEVWEYSAQPGRGRHSIFDGRLAFTLRHYGVKEFATRNAKDFQDFGFSRVWDPLA
;
A
#
# COMPACT_ATOMS: atom_id res chain seq x y z
N MET A 1 -15.74 4.61 -13.81
CA MET A 1 -16.58 5.13 -12.72
C MET A 1 -17.17 3.95 -11.96
N VAL A 2 -17.12 3.94 -10.63
CA VAL A 2 -17.88 2.95 -9.85
C VAL A 2 -19.33 3.43 -9.82
N GLU A 3 -20.20 2.83 -10.63
CA GLU A 3 -21.57 3.32 -10.88
C GLU A 3 -22.44 3.43 -9.63
N ARG A 4 -22.10 2.73 -8.53
CA ARG A 4 -22.71 2.90 -7.21
C ARG A 4 -21.85 2.26 -6.12
N ALA A 5 -21.66 2.93 -4.99
CA ALA A 5 -20.98 2.35 -3.85
C ALA A 5 -21.70 1.08 -3.35
N LEU A 6 -20.94 0.03 -3.03
CA LEU A 6 -21.47 -1.20 -2.45
C LEU A 6 -22.08 -0.93 -1.07
N ASN A 7 -23.14 -1.65 -0.72
CA ASN A 7 -23.62 -1.64 0.66
C ASN A 7 -22.58 -2.29 1.61
N ARG A 8 -22.70 -2.02 2.90
CA ARG A 8 -21.76 -2.49 3.94
C ARG A 8 -21.44 -3.99 3.86
N GLN A 9 -22.45 -4.83 3.65
CA GLN A 9 -22.28 -6.29 3.62
C GLN A 9 -21.53 -6.74 2.37
N LYS A 10 -21.88 -6.17 1.21
CA LYS A 10 -21.21 -6.44 -0.06
C LYS A 10 -19.75 -5.97 -0.04
N ALA A 11 -19.47 -4.80 0.52
CA ALA A 11 -18.10 -4.29 0.66
C ALA A 11 -17.23 -5.21 1.53
N VAL A 12 -17.72 -5.62 2.71
CA VAL A 12 -17.01 -6.56 3.60
C VAL A 12 -16.76 -7.90 2.90
N ARG A 13 -17.74 -8.41 2.12
CA ARG A 13 -17.57 -9.65 1.38
C ARG A 13 -16.44 -9.57 0.36
N VAL A 14 -16.34 -8.47 -0.39
CA VAL A 14 -15.25 -8.26 -1.36
C VAL A 14 -13.89 -8.25 -0.65
N CYS A 15 -13.75 -7.48 0.43
CA CYS A 15 -12.50 -7.45 1.19
C CYS A 15 -12.11 -8.83 1.75
N ARG A 16 -13.09 -9.60 2.25
CA ARG A 16 -12.84 -10.98 2.72
C ARG A 16 -12.37 -11.89 1.60
N GLN A 17 -12.98 -11.83 0.42
CA GLN A 17 -12.57 -12.66 -0.72
C GLN A 17 -11.09 -12.47 -1.08
N TYR A 18 -10.61 -11.22 -1.13
CA TYR A 18 -9.19 -10.94 -1.35
C TYR A 18 -8.31 -11.45 -0.20
N ARG A 19 -8.72 -11.24 1.05
CA ARG A 19 -7.95 -11.66 2.24
C ARG A 19 -7.89 -13.17 2.43
N THR A 20 -8.82 -13.93 1.87
CA THR A 20 -8.86 -15.40 1.96
C THR A 20 -8.27 -16.08 0.71
N ASN A 21 -7.69 -15.33 -0.21
CA ASN A 21 -7.04 -15.91 -1.39
C ASN A 21 -5.82 -16.73 -0.96
N LYS A 22 -5.80 -18.03 -1.27
CA LYS A 22 -4.73 -18.94 -0.84
C LYS A 22 -3.39 -18.71 -1.54
N ASN A 23 -3.40 -18.03 -2.69
CA ASN A 23 -2.21 -17.74 -3.47
C ASN A 23 -1.54 -16.44 -3.03
N TRP A 24 -2.17 -15.66 -2.14
CA TRP A 24 -1.67 -14.36 -1.71
C TRP A 24 -1.25 -14.42 -0.25
N MET A 25 -0.03 -13.95 0.02
CA MET A 25 0.38 -13.66 1.38
C MET A 25 -0.23 -12.33 1.82
N VAL A 26 -1.06 -12.37 2.85
CA VAL A 26 -1.61 -11.15 3.47
C VAL A 26 -0.67 -10.76 4.62
N ILE A 27 0.06 -9.67 4.44
CA ILE A 27 0.98 -9.13 5.44
C ILE A 27 0.28 -8.06 6.29
N ASP A 28 0.68 -7.95 7.56
CA ASP A 28 0.21 -6.92 8.49
C ASP A 28 1.36 -5.99 8.89
N TYR A 29 1.00 -4.80 9.33
CA TYR A 29 1.93 -3.81 9.82
C TYR A 29 2.73 -4.36 11.02
N PRO A 30 4.08 -4.37 10.98
CA PRO A 30 4.89 -5.04 12.00
C PRO A 30 4.97 -4.28 13.34
N GLY A 31 4.42 -3.07 13.44
CA GLY A 31 4.27 -2.32 14.69
C GLY A 31 5.35 -1.27 14.98
N TYR A 32 6.57 -1.41 14.45
CA TYR A 32 7.73 -0.60 14.84
C TYR A 32 8.30 0.32 13.75
N LEU A 33 7.65 0.42 12.59
CA LEU A 33 8.12 1.25 11.45
C LEU A 33 7.62 2.70 11.49
N MET A 34 6.94 3.11 12.56
CA MET A 34 6.27 4.42 12.60
C MET A 34 7.29 5.55 12.63
N LYS A 35 8.49 5.31 13.17
CA LYS A 35 9.58 6.30 13.14
C LYS A 35 9.91 6.68 11.69
N GLU A 36 10.16 5.70 10.84
CA GLU A 36 10.48 5.89 9.42
C GLU A 36 9.30 6.52 8.67
N VAL A 37 8.06 6.12 8.99
CA VAL A 37 6.86 6.77 8.43
C VAL A 37 6.84 8.27 8.77
N TRP A 38 7.07 8.63 10.03
CA TRP A 38 7.04 10.02 10.46
C TRP A 38 8.17 10.84 9.86
N GLU A 39 9.39 10.30 9.82
CA GLU A 39 10.55 10.94 9.19
C GLU A 39 10.31 11.18 7.69
N TYR A 40 9.73 10.21 6.98
CA TYR A 40 9.34 10.36 5.58
C TYR A 40 8.25 11.43 5.39
N SER A 41 7.19 11.36 6.18
CA SER A 41 6.04 12.28 6.06
C SER A 41 6.34 13.72 6.48
N ALA A 42 7.36 13.94 7.29
CA ALA A 42 7.79 15.28 7.71
C ALA A 42 8.56 16.04 6.61
N GLN A 43 8.98 15.37 5.52
CA GLN A 43 9.75 16.00 4.46
C GLN A 43 8.93 17.08 3.71
N PRO A 44 9.57 18.19 3.27
CA PRO A 44 8.90 19.21 2.49
C PRO A 44 8.22 18.65 1.23
N GLY A 45 7.04 19.17 0.90
CA GLY A 45 6.27 18.75 -0.27
C GLY A 45 5.47 17.45 -0.09
N ARG A 46 5.57 16.78 1.07
CA ARG A 46 4.75 15.60 1.37
C ARG A 46 3.41 16.03 2.02
N GLY A 47 2.31 15.49 1.49
CA GLY A 47 0.96 15.73 2.01
C GLY A 47 0.53 14.69 3.05
N ARG A 48 -0.66 14.86 3.63
CA ARG A 48 -1.25 13.92 4.62
C ARG A 48 -1.31 12.46 4.14
N HIS A 49 -1.43 12.24 2.82
CA HIS A 49 -1.45 10.90 2.22
C HIS A 49 -0.13 10.13 2.42
N SER A 50 1.00 10.85 2.55
CA SER A 50 2.33 10.24 2.69
C SER A 50 2.47 9.31 3.90
N ILE A 51 1.65 9.50 4.94
CA ILE A 51 1.63 8.60 6.11
C ILE A 51 1.13 7.21 5.70
N PHE A 52 0.10 7.15 4.85
CA PHE A 52 -0.45 5.88 4.37
C PHE A 52 0.50 5.21 3.38
N ASP A 53 1.06 5.99 2.45
CA ASP A 53 2.01 5.48 1.47
C ASP A 53 3.29 4.98 2.15
N GLY A 54 3.85 5.77 3.08
CA GLY A 54 5.00 5.38 3.88
C GLY A 54 4.72 4.12 4.68
N ARG A 55 3.60 4.05 5.39
CA ARG A 55 3.22 2.85 6.13
C ARG A 55 3.11 1.62 5.24
N LEU A 56 2.50 1.74 4.05
CA LEU A 56 2.40 0.64 3.10
C LEU A 56 3.79 0.24 2.56
N ALA A 57 4.56 1.20 2.08
CA ALA A 57 5.85 0.95 1.44
C ALA A 57 6.87 0.35 2.40
N PHE A 58 7.04 0.94 3.59
CA PHE A 58 7.96 0.40 4.60
C PHE A 58 7.54 -0.99 5.09
N THR A 59 6.24 -1.27 5.19
CA THR A 59 5.74 -2.62 5.51
C THR A 59 6.13 -3.62 4.42
N LEU A 60 5.84 -3.31 3.14
CA LEU A 60 6.20 -4.18 2.02
C LEU A 60 7.72 -4.46 1.99
N ARG A 61 8.52 -3.41 2.17
CA ARG A 61 9.98 -3.51 2.22
C ARG A 61 10.47 -4.35 3.39
N HIS A 62 9.86 -4.20 4.56
CA HIS A 62 10.18 -4.98 5.76
C HIS A 62 9.98 -6.49 5.50
N TYR A 63 8.89 -6.89 4.83
CA TYR A 63 8.66 -8.28 4.44
C TYR A 63 9.42 -8.71 3.17
N GLY A 64 10.41 -7.94 2.72
CA GLY A 64 11.30 -8.32 1.62
C GLY A 64 10.75 -8.08 0.22
N VAL A 65 9.60 -7.42 0.06
CA VAL A 65 9.06 -7.08 -1.26
C VAL A 65 10.04 -6.16 -2.01
N LYS A 66 10.44 -6.58 -3.22
CA LYS A 66 11.35 -5.82 -4.09
C LYS A 66 10.62 -5.13 -5.22
N GLU A 67 9.55 -5.74 -5.71
CA GLU A 67 8.78 -5.31 -6.87
C GLU A 67 7.34 -4.96 -6.42
N PHE A 68 6.86 -3.77 -6.76
CA PHE A 68 5.56 -3.28 -6.30
C PHE A 68 4.65 -2.82 -7.47
N ALA A 69 3.55 -3.54 -7.67
CA ALA A 69 2.52 -3.18 -8.64
C ALA A 69 1.48 -2.23 -8.02
N THR A 70 1.31 -1.03 -8.57
CA THR A 70 0.36 -0.01 -8.09
C THR A 70 -0.02 0.99 -9.18
N ARG A 71 -1.27 1.46 -9.19
CA ARG A 71 -1.73 2.56 -10.07
C ARG A 71 -1.05 3.90 -9.78
N ASN A 72 -0.51 4.07 -8.56
CA ASN A 72 0.12 5.31 -8.11
C ASN A 72 1.66 5.20 -8.17
N ALA A 73 2.21 4.61 -9.22
CA ALA A 73 3.63 4.25 -9.29
C ALA A 73 4.58 5.41 -8.95
N LYS A 74 4.24 6.64 -9.35
CA LYS A 74 5.03 7.86 -9.09
C LYS A 74 5.24 8.13 -7.60
N ASP A 75 4.23 7.85 -6.77
CA ASP A 75 4.27 8.14 -5.34
C ASP A 75 5.18 7.16 -4.57
N PHE A 76 5.55 6.05 -5.21
CA PHE A 76 6.29 4.95 -4.57
C PHE A 76 7.73 4.76 -5.09
N GLN A 77 8.19 5.59 -6.04
CA GLN A 77 9.52 5.42 -6.68
C GLN A 77 10.68 5.55 -5.68
N ASP A 78 10.54 6.42 -4.68
CA ASP A 78 11.63 6.75 -3.75
C ASP A 78 11.78 5.78 -2.56
N PHE A 79 10.95 4.73 -2.47
CA PHE A 79 10.97 3.79 -1.33
C PHE A 79 11.96 2.62 -1.49
N GLY A 80 12.79 2.64 -2.54
CA GLY A 80 13.86 1.65 -2.74
C GLY A 80 13.38 0.27 -3.22
N PHE A 81 12.21 0.20 -3.86
CA PHE A 81 11.81 -0.96 -4.67
C PHE A 81 12.72 -1.08 -5.91
N SER A 82 13.04 -2.29 -6.35
CA SER A 82 13.77 -2.51 -7.61
C SER A 82 12.90 -2.18 -8.82
N ARG A 83 11.58 -2.28 -8.65
CA ARG A 83 10.60 -1.95 -9.69
C ARG A 83 9.29 -1.49 -9.06
N VAL A 84 8.74 -0.40 -9.59
CA VAL A 84 7.38 0.04 -9.31
C VAL A 84 6.68 0.27 -10.64
N TRP A 85 5.52 -0.35 -10.85
CA TRP A 85 4.80 -0.22 -12.13
C TRP A 85 3.29 -0.23 -11.94
N ASP A 86 2.62 0.39 -12.89
CA ASP A 86 1.18 0.31 -13.04
C ASP A 86 0.83 -0.98 -13.81
N PRO A 87 0.12 -1.94 -13.18
CA PRO A 87 -0.22 -3.21 -13.83
C PRO A 87 -1.31 -3.09 -14.91
N LEU A 88 -1.91 -1.92 -15.07
CA LEU A 88 -2.97 -1.63 -16.03
C LEU A 88 -2.60 -0.46 -16.97
N ALA A 89 -1.31 -0.10 -17.03
CA ALA A 89 -0.79 0.86 -18.01
C ALA A 89 -0.61 0.23 -19.39
#